data_AF-A0A1R3FMM8-F1
#
_entry.id   AF-A0A1R3FMM8-F1
#
_cell.length_a   1.000
_cell.length_b   1.000
_cell.length_c   1.000
_cell.angle_alpha   90.00
_cell.angle_beta   90.00
_cell.angle_gamma   90.00
#
_symmetry.space_group_name_H-M   'P 1'
#
loop_
_entity.id
_entity.type
_entity.pdbx_description
1 polymer ?
#
loop_
_entity_poly.entity_id
_entity_poly.type
_entity_poly.pdbx_seq_one_letter_code
_entity_poly.pdbx_strand_id
1 'polypeptide(L)'
;MKLFHYTLGNKVAAIVESGVIRTSPRQPRFPEKPIAWLSANDEYEKTALKMGITGSGESRMLSIAEMALNGQGIFRFVFDTEKVKQEIFHWPLLKARSKAKPKINKRLLERAKSVNVDPMQWYGTLGEDLPICTATLEKGEISPDGTITWVSVDGNVEQTDDRVLQVTVQEAKNIGLSFECSNEAWKTVA
;
A
#
# COMPACT_ATOMS: atom_id res chain seq x y z
N MET A 1 -14.88 13.33 5.66
CA MET A 1 -14.33 12.05 6.17
C MET A 1 -12.82 12.04 5.93
N LYS A 2 -12.04 11.34 6.76
CA LYS A 2 -10.60 11.14 6.50
C LYS A 2 -10.34 9.80 5.82
N LEU A 3 -9.41 9.79 4.87
CA LEU A 3 -8.92 8.59 4.20
C LEU A 3 -7.40 8.58 4.17
N PHE A 4 -6.81 7.39 4.20
CA PHE A 4 -5.39 7.20 4.43
C PHE A 4 -4.74 6.42 3.28
N HIS A 5 -3.63 6.95 2.76
CA HIS A 5 -2.71 6.19 1.93
C HIS A 5 -1.48 5.81 2.74
N TYR A 6 -1.35 4.54 3.11
CA TYR A 6 -0.21 4.03 3.86
C TYR A 6 0.99 3.75 2.95
N THR A 7 2.17 4.22 3.35
CA THR A 7 3.42 4.05 2.63
C THR A 7 4.60 3.86 3.57
N LEU A 8 5.79 3.63 3.01
CA LEU A 8 7.05 3.51 3.72
C LEU A 8 7.90 4.76 3.49
N GLY A 9 8.79 5.08 4.44
CA GLY A 9 9.69 6.24 4.40
C GLY A 9 10.48 6.33 3.10
N ASN A 10 11.04 5.21 2.63
CA ASN A 10 11.78 5.12 1.38
C ASN A 10 10.96 5.40 0.09
N LYS A 11 9.64 5.63 0.20
CA LYS A 11 8.79 6.09 -0.92
C LYS A 11 8.28 7.51 -0.76
N VAL A 12 8.43 8.11 0.44
CA VAL A 12 7.88 9.43 0.73
C VAL A 12 8.49 10.50 -0.17
N ALA A 13 9.82 10.53 -0.31
CA ALA A 13 10.50 11.52 -1.14
C ALA A 13 9.99 11.50 -2.59
N ALA A 14 9.89 10.31 -3.21
CA ALA A 14 9.39 10.18 -4.58
C ALA A 14 7.91 10.57 -4.72
N ILE A 15 7.07 10.31 -3.71
CA ILE A 15 5.67 10.74 -3.71
C ILE A 15 5.59 12.26 -3.61
N VAL A 16 6.33 12.86 -2.67
CA VAL A 16 6.37 14.32 -2.46
C VAL A 16 6.86 15.05 -3.70
N GLU A 17 7.96 14.57 -4.30
CA GLU A 17 8.53 15.14 -5.52
C GLU A 17 7.57 15.08 -6.70
N SER A 18 6.87 13.95 -6.87
CA SER A 18 5.89 13.80 -7.96
C SER A 18 4.56 14.51 -7.70
N GLY A 19 4.29 14.92 -6.45
CA GLY A 19 3.05 15.55 -6.04
C GLY A 19 1.80 14.64 -6.09
N VAL A 20 1.96 13.33 -6.31
CA VAL A 20 0.84 12.40 -6.51
C VAL A 20 1.07 11.03 -5.87
N ILE A 21 -0.02 10.41 -5.39
CA ILE A 21 -0.09 8.97 -5.18
C ILE A 21 -0.35 8.31 -6.53
N ARG A 22 0.63 7.55 -7.02
CA ARG A 22 0.49 6.83 -8.28
C ARG A 22 -0.48 5.67 -8.17
N THR A 23 -1.29 5.49 -9.20
CA THR A 23 -2.18 4.34 -9.36
C THR A 23 -1.40 3.04 -9.58
N SER A 24 -2.04 1.92 -9.20
CA SER A 24 -1.54 0.57 -9.46
C SER A 24 -2.61 -0.30 -10.13
N PRO A 25 -2.25 -1.12 -11.13
CA PRO A 25 -0.91 -1.24 -11.72
C PRO A 25 -0.56 -0.01 -12.59
N ARG A 26 0.74 0.30 -12.73
CA ARG A 26 1.16 1.49 -13.50
C ARG A 26 0.82 1.41 -15.00
N GLN A 27 0.77 0.20 -15.54
CA GLN A 27 0.41 -0.09 -16.93
C GLN A 27 -0.67 -1.18 -16.94
N PRO A 28 -1.93 -0.83 -16.67
CA PRO A 28 -3.01 -1.79 -16.68
C PRO A 28 -3.26 -2.30 -18.09
N ARG A 29 -3.63 -3.57 -18.22
CA ARG A 29 -4.04 -4.13 -19.52
C ARG A 29 -5.49 -3.73 -19.77
N PHE A 30 -5.76 -3.05 -20.88
CA PHE A 30 -7.13 -2.71 -21.28
C PHE A 30 -8.06 -3.95 -21.20
N PRO A 31 -9.26 -3.83 -20.61
CA PRO A 31 -9.94 -2.61 -20.15
C PRO A 31 -9.72 -2.27 -18.66
N GLU A 32 -8.74 -2.89 -17.99
CA GLU A 32 -8.43 -2.61 -16.58
C GLU A 32 -8.07 -1.13 -16.37
N LYS A 33 -8.61 -0.54 -15.30
CA LYS A 33 -8.28 0.78 -14.81
C LYS A 33 -7.50 0.65 -13.50
N PRO A 34 -6.39 1.38 -13.35
CA PRO A 34 -5.58 1.30 -12.16
C PRO A 34 -6.20 2.14 -11.04
N ILE A 35 -5.84 1.81 -9.79
CA ILE A 35 -6.44 2.41 -8.59
C ILE A 35 -5.34 3.06 -7.75
N ALA A 36 -5.55 4.30 -7.32
CA ALA A 36 -4.78 4.87 -6.20
C ALA A 36 -5.53 4.51 -4.92
N TRP A 37 -4.92 3.64 -4.11
CA TRP A 37 -5.60 3.00 -2.98
C TRP A 37 -5.62 3.88 -1.74
N LEU A 38 -6.77 3.89 -1.07
CA LEU A 38 -7.01 4.56 0.19
C LEU A 38 -7.73 3.60 1.16
N SER A 39 -7.58 3.84 2.46
CA SER A 39 -8.31 3.12 3.50
C SER A 39 -9.01 4.11 4.43
N ALA A 40 -10.16 3.73 4.98
CA ALA A 40 -10.83 4.44 6.07
C ALA A 40 -10.37 3.97 7.46
N ASN A 41 -9.52 2.94 7.53
CA ASN A 41 -8.88 2.50 8.77
C ASN A 41 -7.82 3.52 9.19
N ASP A 42 -7.95 4.11 10.37
CA ASP A 42 -7.06 5.12 10.94
C ASP A 42 -5.96 4.55 11.84
N GLU A 43 -5.98 3.26 12.16
CA GLU A 43 -4.89 2.58 12.87
C GLU A 43 -3.77 2.20 11.89
N TYR A 44 -4.05 1.22 11.01
CA TYR A 44 -3.20 0.80 9.91
C TYR A 44 -3.94 -0.21 9.01
N GLU A 45 -3.82 -0.06 7.70
CA GLU A 45 -4.38 -1.03 6.75
C GLU A 45 -3.51 -2.30 6.67
N LYS A 46 -3.86 -3.36 7.42
CA LYS A 46 -3.07 -4.62 7.49
C LYS A 46 -2.96 -5.33 6.14
N THR A 47 -3.82 -5.04 5.16
CA THR A 47 -3.63 -5.56 3.81
C THR A 47 -2.49 -4.88 3.05
N ALA A 48 -2.04 -3.70 3.50
CA ALA A 48 -0.92 -2.97 2.92
C ALA A 48 0.46 -3.49 3.36
N LEU A 49 0.52 -4.42 4.35
CA LEU A 49 1.76 -5.09 4.75
C LEU A 49 2.49 -5.67 3.53
N LYS A 50 3.82 -5.58 3.53
CA LYS A 50 4.67 -6.00 2.41
C LYS A 50 5.30 -7.36 2.67
N MET A 51 5.50 -8.11 1.60
CA MET A 51 6.37 -9.28 1.62
C MET A 51 7.82 -8.82 1.72
N GLY A 52 8.60 -9.49 2.56
CA GLY A 52 10.05 -9.36 2.63
C GLY A 52 10.72 -10.70 2.37
N ILE A 53 12.04 -10.66 2.24
CA ILE A 53 12.90 -11.84 2.16
C ILE A 53 13.80 -11.82 3.39
N THR A 54 13.85 -12.92 4.13
CA THR A 54 14.70 -13.06 5.31
C THR A 54 16.16 -13.30 4.91
N GLY A 55 17.09 -13.21 5.87
CA GLY A 55 18.49 -13.57 5.64
C GLY A 55 18.70 -15.03 5.20
N SER A 56 17.72 -15.91 5.44
CA SER A 56 17.71 -17.31 4.96
C SER A 56 17.14 -17.48 3.55
N GLY A 57 16.71 -16.40 2.89
CA GLY A 57 16.10 -16.44 1.56
C GLY A 57 14.60 -16.77 1.53
N GLU A 58 13.97 -16.96 2.69
CA GLU A 58 12.54 -17.25 2.79
C GLU A 58 11.71 -15.98 2.55
N SER A 59 10.64 -16.09 1.75
CA SER A 59 9.69 -14.99 1.56
C SER A 59 8.55 -15.09 2.55
N ARG A 60 8.34 -14.04 3.36
CA ARG A 60 7.21 -13.95 4.29
C ARG A 60 6.64 -12.55 4.38
N MET A 61 5.47 -12.45 4.99
CA MET A 61 4.88 -11.15 5.31
C MET A 61 5.68 -10.48 6.42
N LEU A 62 6.00 -9.19 6.24
CA LEU A 62 6.64 -8.39 7.28
C LEU A 62 5.59 -7.88 8.27
N SER A 63 5.98 -7.85 9.55
CA SER A 63 5.27 -7.09 10.58
C SER A 63 5.43 -5.58 10.34
N ILE A 64 4.60 -4.78 11.02
CA ILE A 64 4.69 -3.31 10.93
C ILE A 64 6.05 -2.82 11.43
N ALA A 65 6.56 -3.38 12.53
CA ALA A 65 7.88 -3.03 13.06
C ALA A 65 9.01 -3.34 12.05
N GLU A 66 8.94 -4.48 11.38
CA GLU A 66 9.92 -4.84 10.35
C GLU A 66 9.82 -3.95 9.12
N MET A 67 8.61 -3.59 8.70
CA MET A 67 8.44 -2.62 7.63
C MET A 67 8.96 -1.23 8.02
N ALA A 68 8.76 -0.80 9.26
CA ALA A 68 9.28 0.46 9.76
C ALA A 68 10.82 0.46 9.74
N LEU A 69 11.43 -0.60 10.25
CA LEU A 69 12.88 -0.75 10.28
C LEU A 69 13.48 -0.75 8.86
N ASN A 70 12.97 -1.61 7.99
CA ASN A 70 13.53 -1.79 6.64
C ASN A 70 13.07 -0.72 5.64
N GLY A 71 11.96 -0.05 5.92
CA GLY A 71 11.32 0.96 5.05
C GLY A 71 11.60 2.40 5.45
N GLN A 72 12.51 2.64 6.41
CA GLN A 72 12.83 3.97 6.95
C GLN A 72 11.62 4.66 7.62
N GLY A 73 10.78 3.88 8.28
CA GLY A 73 9.57 4.31 8.97
C GLY A 73 8.29 3.98 8.20
N ILE A 74 7.17 4.09 8.92
CA ILE A 74 5.83 3.99 8.35
C ILE A 74 5.25 5.38 8.25
N PHE A 75 4.64 5.68 7.12
CA PHE A 75 4.04 6.97 6.85
C PHE A 75 2.63 6.80 6.30
N ARG A 76 1.83 7.85 6.41
CA ARG A 76 0.56 7.94 5.69
C ARG A 76 0.31 9.34 5.17
N PHE A 77 -0.35 9.42 4.01
CA PHE A 77 -0.97 10.64 3.54
C PHE A 77 -2.45 10.63 3.97
N VAL A 78 -2.84 11.65 4.72
CA VAL A 78 -4.19 11.84 5.24
C VAL A 78 -4.96 12.79 4.33
N PHE A 79 -6.01 12.30 3.70
CA PHE A 79 -6.88 13.06 2.82
C PHE A 79 -8.16 13.43 3.52
N ASP A 80 -8.53 14.71 3.43
CA ASP A 80 -9.90 15.14 3.73
C ASP A 80 -10.76 15.02 2.47
N THR A 81 -11.76 14.13 2.50
CA THR A 81 -12.60 13.87 1.32
C THR A 81 -13.30 15.12 0.79
N GLU A 82 -13.56 16.12 1.64
CA GLU A 82 -14.19 17.39 1.22
C GLU A 82 -13.24 18.29 0.44
N LYS A 83 -11.92 18.09 0.60
CA LYS A 83 -10.87 18.88 -0.08
C LYS A 83 -10.33 18.19 -1.32
N VAL A 84 -10.61 16.89 -1.50
CA VAL A 84 -10.19 16.16 -2.69
C VAL A 84 -11.15 16.47 -3.84
N LYS A 85 -10.61 16.98 -4.95
CA LYS A 85 -11.40 17.32 -6.14
C LYS A 85 -11.76 16.12 -7.02
N GLN A 86 -10.97 15.05 -6.93
CA GLN A 86 -11.21 13.82 -7.70
C GLN A 86 -12.27 12.95 -7.03
N GLU A 87 -12.99 12.19 -7.85
CA GLU A 87 -13.97 11.24 -7.37
C GLU A 87 -13.27 10.05 -6.68
N ILE A 88 -13.65 9.81 -5.42
CA ILE A 88 -13.18 8.67 -4.63
C ILE A 88 -14.33 7.66 -4.55
N PHE A 89 -14.04 6.42 -4.95
CA PHE A 89 -15.01 5.35 -4.94
C PHE A 89 -14.78 4.41 -3.76
N HIS A 90 -15.88 3.88 -3.25
CA HIS A 90 -15.87 2.77 -2.31
C HIS A 90 -15.63 1.42 -3.02
N TRP A 91 -15.11 0.43 -2.29
CA TRP A 91 -14.72 -0.86 -2.85
C TRP A 91 -15.75 -1.57 -3.74
N PRO A 92 -17.06 -1.67 -3.40
CA PRO A 92 -18.05 -2.31 -4.26
C PRO A 92 -18.14 -1.66 -5.65
N LEU A 93 -17.98 -0.33 -5.73
CA LEU A 93 -17.93 0.39 -7.00
C LEU A 93 -16.57 0.22 -7.68
N LEU A 94 -15.47 0.30 -6.94
CA LEU A 94 -14.12 0.07 -7.48
C LEU A 94 -13.99 -1.29 -8.13
N LYS A 95 -14.37 -2.36 -7.42
CA LYS A 95 -14.32 -3.74 -7.90
C LYS A 95 -15.04 -3.92 -9.24
N ALA A 96 -16.18 -3.26 -9.42
CA ALA A 96 -16.99 -3.35 -10.63
C ALA A 96 -16.45 -2.45 -11.77
N ARG A 97 -15.95 -1.26 -11.43
CA ARG A 97 -15.55 -0.22 -12.39
C ARG A 97 -14.09 -0.31 -12.81
N SER A 98 -13.21 -0.90 -12.00
CA SER A 98 -11.79 -1.09 -12.31
C SER A 98 -11.57 -2.09 -13.45
N LYS A 99 -12.56 -2.93 -13.75
CA LYS A 99 -12.43 -4.03 -14.73
C LYS A 99 -11.22 -4.94 -14.45
N ALA A 100 -10.72 -4.95 -13.22
CA ALA A 100 -9.68 -5.86 -12.79
C ALA A 100 -10.15 -7.30 -12.97
N LYS A 101 -9.24 -8.18 -13.36
CA LYS A 101 -9.56 -9.60 -13.57
C LYS A 101 -10.14 -10.20 -12.27
N PRO A 102 -11.14 -11.09 -12.35
CA PRO A 102 -11.73 -11.71 -11.16
C PRO A 102 -10.71 -12.34 -10.20
N LYS A 103 -9.61 -12.91 -10.73
CA LYS A 103 -8.51 -13.45 -9.94
C LYS A 103 -7.80 -12.41 -9.06
N ILE A 104 -7.66 -11.16 -9.52
CA ILE A 104 -7.08 -10.07 -8.73
C ILE A 104 -8.00 -9.72 -7.57
N ASN A 105 -9.30 -9.53 -7.85
CA ASN A 105 -10.30 -9.24 -6.82
C ASN A 105 -10.37 -10.36 -5.77
N LYS A 106 -10.34 -11.62 -6.22
CA LYS A 106 -10.31 -12.79 -5.33
C LYS A 106 -9.09 -12.74 -4.39
N ARG A 107 -7.90 -12.48 -4.92
CA ARG A 107 -6.65 -12.36 -4.13
C ARG A 107 -6.71 -11.23 -3.11
N LEU A 108 -7.25 -10.07 -3.47
CA LEU A 108 -7.42 -8.96 -2.53
C LEU A 108 -8.34 -9.37 -1.36
N LEU A 109 -9.48 -9.98 -1.66
CA LEU A 109 -10.43 -10.43 -0.64
C LEU A 109 -9.88 -11.57 0.23
N GLU A 110 -9.12 -12.50 -0.35
CA GLU A 110 -8.40 -13.54 0.40
C GLU A 110 -7.37 -12.92 1.34
N ARG A 111 -6.64 -11.90 0.88
CA ARG A 111 -5.71 -11.14 1.71
C ARG A 111 -6.43 -10.49 2.88
N ALA A 112 -7.52 -9.76 2.62
CA ALA A 112 -8.34 -9.13 3.67
C ALA A 112 -8.79 -10.14 4.73
N LYS A 113 -9.31 -11.29 4.28
CA LYS A 113 -9.73 -12.38 5.16
C LYS A 113 -8.58 -12.90 6.02
N SER A 114 -7.39 -13.11 5.43
CA SER A 114 -6.22 -13.64 6.17
C SER A 114 -5.70 -12.71 7.28
N VAL A 115 -5.99 -11.41 7.20
CA VAL A 115 -5.59 -10.43 8.23
C VAL A 115 -6.78 -9.80 8.97
N ASN A 116 -7.97 -10.40 8.81
CA ASN A 116 -9.22 -9.95 9.42
C ASN A 116 -9.52 -8.45 9.22
N VAL A 117 -9.33 -7.97 7.99
CA VAL A 117 -9.70 -6.61 7.58
C VAL A 117 -11.02 -6.64 6.81
N ASP A 118 -11.86 -5.64 7.05
CA ASP A 118 -13.09 -5.42 6.28
C ASP A 118 -12.79 -4.66 4.96
N PRO A 119 -13.00 -5.26 3.77
CA PRO A 119 -12.86 -4.58 2.49
C PRO A 119 -13.79 -3.37 2.32
N MET A 120 -14.84 -3.24 3.13
CA MET A 120 -15.67 -2.04 3.18
C MET A 120 -14.95 -0.84 3.79
N GLN A 121 -13.71 -0.98 4.22
CA GLN A 121 -12.86 0.16 4.56
C GLN A 121 -11.99 0.62 3.38
N TRP A 122 -12.04 -0.04 2.22
CA TRP A 122 -11.22 0.33 1.06
C TRP A 122 -11.89 1.35 0.15
N TYR A 123 -11.08 2.31 -0.25
CA TYR A 123 -11.43 3.41 -1.14
C TYR A 123 -10.34 3.60 -2.19
N GLY A 124 -10.60 4.44 -3.18
CA GLY A 124 -9.59 4.81 -4.17
C GLY A 124 -10.15 5.56 -5.37
N THR A 125 -9.23 6.10 -6.17
CA THR A 125 -9.54 6.71 -7.47
C THR A 125 -9.51 5.66 -8.58
N LEU A 126 -10.02 5.99 -9.77
CA LEU A 126 -9.98 5.12 -10.94
C LEU A 126 -9.35 5.85 -12.12
N GLY A 127 -8.32 5.26 -12.73
CA GLY A 127 -7.76 5.79 -13.98
C GLY A 127 -6.70 6.87 -13.81
N GLU A 128 -6.68 7.55 -12.67
CA GLU A 128 -5.86 8.75 -12.46
C GLU A 128 -5.12 8.71 -11.12
N ASP A 129 -3.87 9.19 -11.15
CA ASP A 129 -3.06 9.41 -9.97
C ASP A 129 -3.73 10.47 -9.07
N LEU A 130 -3.56 10.33 -7.75
CA LEU A 130 -4.24 11.17 -6.74
C LEU A 130 -3.29 12.28 -6.25
N PRO A 131 -3.57 13.57 -6.51
CA PRO A 131 -2.74 14.68 -6.01
C PRO A 131 -2.68 14.75 -4.49
N ILE A 132 -1.50 14.99 -3.94
CA ILE A 132 -1.27 15.09 -2.49
C ILE A 132 -1.37 16.53 -1.96
N CYS A 133 -1.69 17.51 -2.80
CA CYS A 133 -1.64 18.94 -2.44
C CYS A 133 -2.58 19.34 -1.28
N THR A 134 -3.60 18.53 -0.99
CA THR A 134 -4.53 18.73 0.13
C THR A 134 -4.33 17.70 1.25
N ALA A 135 -3.34 16.82 1.11
CA ALA A 135 -3.04 15.78 2.09
C ALA A 135 -2.08 16.27 3.17
N THR A 136 -2.25 15.77 4.38
CA THR A 136 -1.28 15.90 5.46
C THR A 136 -0.41 14.66 5.51
N LEU A 137 0.91 14.83 5.54
CA LEU A 137 1.84 13.71 5.75
C LEU A 137 2.01 13.47 7.25
N GLU A 138 1.85 12.23 7.67
CA GLU A 138 2.08 11.80 9.05
C GLU A 138 3.07 10.63 9.09
N LYS A 139 3.91 10.62 10.13
CA LYS A 139 4.81 9.51 10.47
C LYS A 139 4.23 8.72 11.62
N GLY A 140 4.27 7.40 11.51
CA GLY A 140 3.87 6.49 12.57
C GLY A 140 5.03 6.22 13.52
N GLU A 141 4.83 6.50 14.80
CA GLU A 141 5.69 6.09 15.90
C GLU A 141 5.12 4.81 16.52
N ILE A 142 5.93 3.75 16.54
CA ILE A 142 5.49 2.42 17.00
C ILE A 142 5.94 2.26 18.45
N SER A 143 4.99 2.13 19.36
CA SER A 143 5.25 1.81 20.77
C SER A 143 5.70 0.36 20.94
N PRO A 144 6.35 0.00 22.07
CA PRO A 144 6.79 -1.38 22.32
C PRO A 144 5.67 -2.43 22.32
N ASP A 145 4.42 -2.02 22.57
CA ASP A 145 3.21 -2.84 22.52
C ASP A 145 2.66 -3.04 21.08
N GLY A 146 3.29 -2.41 20.08
CA GLY A 146 2.89 -2.46 18.68
C GLY A 146 1.85 -1.42 18.27
N THR A 147 1.41 -0.56 19.19
CA THR A 147 0.47 0.53 18.91
C THR A 147 1.16 1.63 18.09
N ILE A 148 0.47 2.19 17.09
CA ILE A 148 1.00 3.27 16.25
C ILE A 148 0.38 4.59 16.68
N THR A 149 1.21 5.58 16.99
CA THR A 149 0.80 6.98 17.16
C THR A 149 1.22 7.76 15.93
N TRP A 150 0.32 8.59 15.40
CA TRP A 150 0.57 9.35 14.17
C TRP A 150 0.91 10.79 14.49
N VAL A 151 2.04 11.26 13.96
CA VAL A 151 2.55 12.62 14.15
C VAL A 151 2.71 13.31 12.80
N SER A 152 2.14 14.50 12.65
CA SER A 152 2.29 15.32 11.44
C SER A 152 3.75 15.67 11.19
N VAL A 153 4.15 15.61 9.92
CA VAL A 153 5.52 15.95 9.49
C VAL A 153 5.50 17.23 8.66
N ASP A 154 6.24 18.24 9.11
CA ASP A 154 6.43 19.47 8.38
C ASP A 154 7.53 19.30 7.32
N GLY A 155 7.13 19.09 6.06
CA GLY A 155 7.84 19.46 4.82
C GLY A 155 9.23 18.86 4.49
N ASN A 156 10.01 18.38 5.45
CA ASN A 156 11.40 17.94 5.24
C ASN A 156 11.55 16.48 5.65
N VAL A 157 11.33 15.56 4.70
CA VAL A 157 11.73 14.15 4.88
C VAL A 157 13.09 14.00 4.22
N GLU A 158 14.12 13.75 5.04
CA GLU A 158 15.48 13.50 4.56
C GLU A 158 15.49 12.31 3.59
N GLN A 159 16.07 12.51 2.39
CA GLN A 159 16.28 11.44 1.43
C GLN A 159 17.35 10.49 1.96
N THR A 160 17.04 9.20 2.10
CA THR A 160 18.07 8.18 2.28
C THR A 160 17.84 6.97 1.38
N ASP A 161 18.95 6.44 0.88
CA ASP A 161 19.20 5.43 -0.17
C ASP A 161 18.01 4.50 -0.55
N ASP A 162 17.71 4.44 -1.87
CA ASP A 162 16.59 3.74 -2.54
C ASP A 162 16.66 2.20 -2.49
N ARG A 163 17.55 1.63 -1.68
CA ARG A 163 17.84 0.19 -1.71
C ARG A 163 16.80 -0.62 -0.94
N VAL A 164 15.77 -0.97 -1.71
CA VAL A 164 14.98 -2.21 -1.62
C VAL A 164 13.88 -2.22 -0.54
N LEU A 165 12.64 -2.40 -1.01
CA LEU A 165 11.61 -3.21 -0.34
C LEU A 165 10.47 -3.59 -1.31
N GLN A 166 10.44 -3.04 -2.52
CA GLN A 166 9.46 -3.42 -3.54
C GLN A 166 10.19 -3.71 -4.84
N VAL A 167 10.23 -4.98 -5.17
CA VAL A 167 10.40 -5.43 -6.55
C VAL A 167 8.99 -5.80 -7.00
N THR A 168 8.44 -5.12 -8.01
CA THR A 168 7.21 -5.58 -8.66
C THR A 168 7.40 -7.02 -9.13
N VAL A 169 6.34 -7.82 -9.21
CA VAL A 169 6.44 -9.20 -9.73
C VAL A 169 7.13 -9.24 -11.11
N GLN A 170 7.03 -8.15 -11.89
CA GLN A 170 7.71 -8.02 -13.16
C GLN A 170 9.21 -7.72 -13.02
N GLU A 171 9.60 -6.78 -12.16
CA GLU A 171 11.01 -6.52 -11.85
C GLU A 171 11.68 -7.75 -11.25
N ALA A 172 10.94 -8.56 -10.49
CA ALA A 172 11.44 -9.75 -9.82
C ALA A 172 11.69 -10.88 -10.83
N LYS A 173 10.83 -10.99 -11.85
CA LYS A 173 11.07 -11.85 -13.01
C LYS A 173 12.26 -11.40 -13.86
N ASN A 174 12.45 -10.09 -14.02
CA ASN A 174 13.53 -9.53 -14.84
C ASN A 174 14.91 -9.76 -14.21
N ILE A 175 15.00 -9.89 -12.87
CA ILE A 175 16.24 -10.27 -12.15
C ILE A 175 16.45 -11.79 -12.03
N GLY A 176 15.72 -12.61 -12.80
CA GLY A 176 15.89 -14.05 -12.84
C GLY A 176 15.29 -14.82 -11.66
N LEU A 177 14.51 -14.17 -10.78
CA LEU A 177 13.78 -14.87 -9.73
C LEU A 177 12.53 -15.51 -10.34
N SER A 178 12.57 -16.82 -10.57
CA SER A 178 11.42 -17.59 -11.03
C SER A 178 10.40 -17.73 -9.89
N PHE A 179 9.34 -16.92 -9.93
CA PHE A 179 8.19 -17.07 -9.04
C PHE A 179 7.23 -18.15 -9.56
N GLU A 180 7.48 -19.40 -9.19
CA GLU A 180 6.40 -20.38 -9.11
C GLU A 180 5.67 -20.17 -7.79
N CYS A 181 4.62 -19.36 -7.83
CA CYS A 181 3.71 -19.19 -6.70
C CYS A 181 2.82 -20.44 -6.63
N SER A 182 3.36 -21.54 -6.10
CA SER A 182 2.57 -22.72 -5.76
C SER A 182 1.68 -22.42 -4.55
N ASN A 183 0.53 -23.08 -4.48
CA ASN A 183 -0.46 -22.91 -3.40
C ASN A 183 0.07 -23.33 -2.00
N GLU A 184 1.33 -23.74 -1.88
CA GLU A 184 1.93 -24.21 -0.63
C GLU A 184 2.39 -23.07 0.29
N ALA A 185 2.69 -21.88 -0.25
CA ALA A 185 3.15 -20.72 0.54
C ALA A 185 2.11 -20.18 1.54
N TRP A 186 0.89 -20.73 1.57
CA TRP A 186 -0.21 -20.31 2.43
C TRP A 186 -0.55 -21.29 3.56
N LYS A 187 0.26 -22.35 3.76
CA LYS A 187 -0.07 -23.43 4.71
C LYS A 187 0.59 -23.37 6.10
N THR A 188 1.36 -22.35 6.43
CA THR A 188 2.05 -22.30 7.74
C THR A 188 1.71 -21.06 8.54
N VAL A 189 0.50 -21.06 9.11
CA VAL A 189 0.27 -20.57 10.49
C VAL A 189 -0.88 -21.39 11.07
N ALA A 190 -0.56 -22.29 12.00
CA ALA A 190 -1.49 -22.92 12.93
C ALA A 190 -1.04 -22.51 14.35
#